data_AF-A0A2P4WX26-F1
#
_entry.id   AF-A0A2P4WX26-F1
#
_cell.length_a   1.000
_cell.length_b   1.000
_cell.length_c   1.000
_cell.angle_alpha   90.00
_cell.angle_beta   90.00
_cell.angle_gamma   90.00
#
_symmetry.space_group_name_H-M   'P 1'
#
loop_
_entity.id
_entity.type
_entity.pdbx_description
1 polymer ?
#
loop_
_entity_poly.entity_id
_entity_poly.type
_entity_poly.pdbx_seq_one_letter_code
_entity_poly.pdbx_strand_id
1 'polypeptide(L)'
;MDAVIKNAYKEQTYPDPLKDRIKNQGAVLDLVASIDPKFWKFSRAFVGLSTTFYAVKNKLRLWLEDRKWLEQDWLRVEADVDLFGLETETSGLSRDAVYERHQTLANEVIAKFATSPLSLEFTTPSGKGLISFDNIVGGVCNGWLKKAPSCKLVIDPIEWVTIPRQPDFTSCGELVVVQAYSYLIGNRRWQSGNVYEDDVKIKRLRILWIMLGTSRSRGLAAETG
;
A
#
# COMPACT_ATOMS: atom_id res chain seq x y z
N MET A 1 -15.37 -30.18 35.11
CA MET A 1 -14.24 -29.71 34.27
C MET A 1 -13.92 -30.69 33.15
N ASP A 2 -14.01 -32.01 33.37
CA ASP A 2 -13.64 -33.02 32.36
C ASP A 2 -14.50 -33.06 31.08
N ALA A 3 -15.77 -32.67 31.15
CA ALA A 3 -16.65 -32.63 29.97
C ALA A 3 -16.30 -31.46 29.01
N VAL A 4 -15.80 -30.34 29.54
CA VAL A 4 -15.42 -29.16 28.74
C VAL A 4 -14.11 -29.43 27.99
N ILE A 5 -13.20 -30.16 28.61
CA ILE A 5 -11.91 -30.56 28.02
C ILE A 5 -12.14 -31.55 26.86
N LYS A 6 -13.05 -32.52 26.99
CA LYS A 6 -13.36 -33.49 25.92
C LYS A 6 -13.94 -32.85 24.66
N ASN A 7 -14.69 -31.74 24.77
CA ASN A 7 -15.22 -31.04 23.61
C ASN A 7 -14.14 -30.23 22.87
N ALA A 8 -13.17 -29.65 23.59
CA ALA A 8 -12.05 -28.93 22.97
C ALA A 8 -11.13 -29.85 22.13
N TYR A 9 -11.00 -31.13 22.50
CA TYR A 9 -10.25 -32.11 21.70
C TYR A 9 -10.92 -32.47 20.38
N LYS A 10 -12.25 -32.31 20.25
CA LYS A 10 -12.97 -32.59 19.01
C LYS A 10 -12.97 -31.43 18.02
N GLU A 11 -12.71 -30.20 18.47
CA GLU A 11 -12.66 -29.02 17.59
C GLU A 11 -11.31 -28.84 16.88
N GLN A 12 -10.29 -29.65 17.20
CA GLN A 12 -9.03 -29.75 16.44
C GLN A 12 -9.14 -30.74 15.27
N THR A 13 -10.25 -30.71 14.54
CA THR A 13 -10.28 -31.30 13.20
C THR A 13 -9.33 -30.49 12.31
N TYR A 14 -8.56 -31.20 11.47
CA TYR A 14 -7.60 -30.67 10.49
C TYR A 14 -8.01 -29.30 9.91
N PRO A 15 -7.04 -28.40 9.64
CA PRO A 15 -7.36 -27.08 9.09
C PRO A 15 -8.27 -27.24 7.87
N ASP A 16 -9.43 -26.60 7.95
CA ASP A 16 -10.41 -26.46 6.89
C ASP A 16 -9.66 -26.11 5.58
N PRO A 17 -10.05 -26.60 4.39
CA PRO A 17 -9.29 -26.41 3.15
C PRO A 17 -9.36 -24.94 2.67
N LEU A 18 -8.68 -24.06 3.39
CA LEU A 18 -8.30 -22.69 3.01
C LEU A 18 -7.36 -22.69 1.79
N LYS A 19 -6.88 -23.87 1.35
CA LYS A 19 -5.94 -24.05 0.25
C LYS A 19 -6.49 -23.60 -1.11
N ASP A 20 -7.78 -23.75 -1.37
CA ASP A 20 -8.29 -23.55 -2.74
C ASP A 20 -8.64 -22.08 -3.03
N ARG A 21 -9.10 -21.32 -2.03
CA ARG A 21 -9.40 -19.89 -2.19
C ARG A 21 -8.15 -19.01 -2.28
N ILE A 22 -7.07 -19.40 -1.60
CA ILE A 22 -5.83 -18.61 -1.50
C ILE A 22 -4.90 -18.87 -2.70
N LYS A 23 -4.84 -20.11 -3.20
CA LYS A 23 -4.03 -20.46 -4.40
C LYS A 23 -4.45 -19.67 -5.64
N ASN A 24 -5.74 -19.40 -5.80
CA ASN A 24 -6.27 -18.65 -6.95
C ASN A 24 -5.93 -17.15 -6.92
N GLN A 25 -5.31 -16.65 -5.84
CA GLN A 25 -4.91 -15.24 -5.67
C GLN A 25 -3.41 -15.01 -5.87
N GLY A 26 -2.68 -15.98 -6.44
CA GLY A 26 -1.24 -15.86 -6.73
C GLY A 26 -0.34 -15.92 -5.49
N ALA A 27 -0.90 -16.24 -4.31
CA ALA A 27 -0.10 -16.45 -3.10
C ALA A 27 0.63 -17.80 -3.20
N VAL A 28 1.97 -17.77 -3.22
CA VAL A 28 2.79 -18.96 -3.02
C VAL A 28 2.63 -19.39 -1.56
N LEU A 29 2.13 -20.61 -1.34
CA LEU A 29 2.03 -21.22 -0.02
C LEU A 29 3.41 -21.69 0.44
N ASP A 30 4.31 -20.75 0.73
CA ASP A 30 5.45 -21.04 1.60
C ASP A 30 4.99 -20.94 3.05
N LEU A 31 5.40 -21.90 3.88
CA LEU A 31 5.06 -21.93 5.30
C LEU A 31 5.70 -20.71 6.00
N VAL A 32 4.93 -19.65 6.17
CA VAL A 32 5.43 -18.37 6.73
C VAL A 32 5.73 -18.46 8.23
N ALA A 33 5.00 -19.30 8.97
CA ALA A 33 5.27 -19.62 10.37
C ALA A 33 4.51 -20.89 10.78
N SER A 34 5.14 -21.74 11.60
CA SER A 34 4.48 -22.86 12.30
C SER A 34 4.66 -22.65 13.79
N ILE A 35 3.57 -22.76 14.55
CA ILE A 35 3.61 -22.71 16.01
C ILE A 35 3.23 -24.11 16.51
N ASP A 36 4.17 -24.79 17.19
CA ASP A 36 3.90 -26.11 17.78
C ASP A 36 2.78 -25.97 18.84
N PRO A 37 1.63 -26.65 18.66
CA PRO A 37 0.51 -26.55 19.58
C PRO A 37 0.74 -27.24 20.95
N LYS A 38 1.92 -27.78 21.26
CA LYS A 38 2.28 -28.29 22.61
C LYS A 38 2.40 -27.18 23.66
N PHE A 39 1.39 -26.33 23.76
CA PHE A 39 1.22 -25.28 24.76
C PHE A 39 0.52 -25.82 26.00
N TRP A 40 1.30 -26.41 26.91
CA TRP A 40 0.80 -26.70 28.25
C TRP A 40 1.07 -25.55 29.24
N LYS A 41 1.69 -24.44 28.80
CA LYS A 41 1.90 -23.24 29.64
C LYS A 41 1.76 -21.94 28.84
N PHE A 42 0.69 -21.20 29.13
CA PHE A 42 0.58 -19.78 28.77
C PHE A 42 1.82 -19.04 29.31
N SER A 43 2.56 -18.38 28.42
CA SER A 43 3.82 -17.72 28.76
C SER A 43 3.96 -16.39 28.03
N ARG A 44 4.83 -15.51 28.53
CA ARG A 44 5.17 -14.25 27.84
C ARG A 44 5.65 -14.51 26.40
N ALA A 45 6.43 -15.57 26.20
CA ALA A 45 6.91 -15.98 24.88
C ALA A 45 5.75 -16.37 23.94
N PHE A 46 4.77 -17.12 24.44
CA PHE A 46 3.57 -17.47 23.66
C PHE A 46 2.76 -16.25 23.25
N VAL A 47 2.54 -15.29 24.16
CA VAL A 47 1.84 -14.04 23.85
C VAL A 47 2.60 -13.23 22.80
N GLY A 48 3.94 -13.16 22.90
CA GLY A 48 4.80 -12.52 21.92
C GLY A 48 4.67 -13.15 20.52
N LEU A 49 4.82 -14.48 20.42
CA LEU A 49 4.68 -15.21 19.16
C LEU A 49 3.28 -15.07 18.55
N SER A 50 2.24 -15.13 19.37
CA SER A 50 0.85 -14.92 18.93
C SER A 50 0.66 -13.51 18.36
N THR A 51 1.21 -12.49 19.03
CA THR A 51 1.15 -11.11 18.56
C THR A 51 1.82 -10.95 17.19
N THR A 52 3.02 -11.51 17.01
CA THR A 52 3.73 -11.50 15.74
C THR A 52 2.94 -12.23 14.64
N PHE A 53 2.37 -13.40 14.94
CA PHE A 53 1.54 -14.15 14.00
C PHE A 53 0.32 -13.33 13.52
N TYR A 54 -0.40 -12.70 14.45
CA TYR A 54 -1.54 -11.86 14.10
C TYR A 54 -1.13 -10.61 13.31
N ALA A 55 0.03 -10.03 13.58
CA ALA A 55 0.57 -8.92 12.80
C ALA A 55 0.83 -9.32 11.34
N VAL A 56 1.49 -10.46 11.12
CA VAL A 56 1.72 -11.02 9.77
C VAL A 56 0.41 -11.34 9.07
N LYS A 57 -0.54 -11.98 9.77
CA LYS A 57 -1.88 -12.27 9.23
C LYS A 57 -2.62 -11.00 8.81
N ASN A 58 -2.56 -9.94 9.61
CA ASN A 58 -3.19 -8.68 9.26
C ASN A 58 -2.51 -8.01 8.05
N LYS A 59 -1.18 -8.05 7.97
CA LYS A 59 -0.43 -7.55 6.80
C LYS A 59 -0.79 -8.30 5.52
N LEU A 60 -0.96 -9.62 5.58
CA LEU A 60 -1.42 -10.40 4.44
C LEU A 60 -2.82 -9.95 3.97
N ARG A 61 -3.76 -9.74 4.89
CA ARG A 61 -5.10 -9.23 4.55
C ARG A 61 -5.01 -7.86 3.87
N LEU A 62 -4.21 -6.95 4.43
CA LEU A 62 -4.01 -5.61 3.87
C LEU A 62 -3.37 -5.68 2.47
N TRP A 63 -2.39 -6.56 2.27
CA TRP A 63 -1.79 -6.79 0.95
C TRP A 63 -2.81 -7.31 -0.06
N LEU A 64 -3.70 -8.23 0.32
CA LEU A 64 -4.78 -8.70 -0.55
C LEU A 64 -5.76 -7.58 -0.95
N GLU A 65 -6.05 -6.65 -0.04
CA GLU A 65 -6.91 -5.50 -0.33
C GLU A 65 -6.22 -4.52 -1.29
N ASP A 66 -4.94 -4.22 -1.07
CA ASP A 66 -4.14 -3.41 -1.99
C ASP A 66 -4.05 -4.06 -3.38
N ARG A 67 -3.84 -5.38 -3.45
CA ARG A 67 -3.82 -6.16 -4.69
C ARG A 67 -5.13 -6.04 -5.44
N LYS A 68 -6.25 -6.26 -4.76
CA LYS A 68 -7.58 -6.15 -5.37
C LYS A 68 -7.83 -4.74 -5.93
N TRP A 69 -7.38 -3.71 -5.22
CA TRP A 69 -7.48 -2.33 -5.70
C TRP A 69 -6.62 -2.08 -6.94
N LEU A 70 -5.39 -2.62 -6.97
CA LEU A 70 -4.49 -2.52 -8.11
C LEU A 70 -4.99 -3.29 -9.34
N GLU A 71 -5.68 -4.41 -9.14
CA GLU A 71 -6.20 -5.29 -10.19
C GLU A 71 -7.51 -4.80 -10.84
N GLN A 72 -8.03 -3.64 -10.43
CA GLN A 72 -9.20 -3.05 -11.08
C GLN A 72 -8.92 -2.70 -12.56
N ASP A 73 -10.00 -2.49 -13.31
CA ASP A 73 -9.93 -2.09 -14.72
C ASP A 73 -9.59 -0.60 -14.82
N TRP A 74 -8.31 -0.28 -15.05
CA TRP A 74 -7.83 1.10 -15.12
C TRP A 74 -8.26 1.81 -16.40
N LEU A 75 -8.74 1.08 -17.41
CA LEU A 75 -9.29 1.66 -18.63
C LEU A 75 -10.63 2.37 -18.40
N ARG A 76 -11.28 2.10 -17.26
CA ARG A 76 -12.57 2.69 -16.87
C ARG A 76 -12.46 3.81 -15.84
N VAL A 77 -11.24 4.12 -15.37
CA VAL A 77 -11.03 5.16 -14.37
C VAL A 77 -10.83 6.49 -15.10
N GLU A 78 -11.90 7.28 -15.21
CA GLU A 78 -11.88 8.54 -15.95
C GLU A 78 -11.38 9.68 -15.05
N ALA A 79 -10.14 10.09 -15.26
CA ALA A 79 -9.55 11.22 -14.55
C ALA A 79 -8.91 12.24 -15.51
N ASP A 80 -9.09 13.54 -15.23
CA ASP A 80 -8.42 14.65 -15.93
C ASP A 80 -7.28 15.18 -15.05
N VAL A 81 -6.20 14.40 -14.98
CA VAL A 81 -5.06 14.66 -14.10
C VAL A 81 -3.75 14.69 -14.88
N ASP A 82 -3.16 15.88 -14.96
CA ASP A 82 -1.79 16.08 -15.50
C ASP A 82 -0.69 15.95 -14.43
N LEU A 83 -1.07 15.73 -13.17
CA LEU A 83 -0.12 15.57 -12.07
C LEU A 83 0.78 14.34 -12.27
N PHE A 84 2.09 14.51 -12.14
CA PHE A 84 3.11 13.50 -12.44
C PHE A 84 3.06 13.01 -13.91
N GLY A 85 2.53 13.83 -14.81
CA GLY A 85 2.36 13.44 -16.21
C GLY A 85 3.68 13.17 -16.91
N LEU A 86 4.72 13.95 -16.62
CA LEU A 86 6.05 13.75 -17.17
C LEU A 86 6.71 12.50 -16.59
N GLU A 87 6.66 12.32 -15.27
CA GLU A 87 7.28 11.19 -14.58
C GLU A 87 6.66 9.86 -14.98
N THR A 88 5.36 9.84 -15.27
CA THR A 88 4.63 8.64 -15.67
C THR A 88 4.43 8.51 -17.18
N GLU A 89 5.07 9.40 -17.95
CA GLU A 89 5.04 9.41 -19.41
C GLU A 89 3.61 9.50 -19.98
N THR A 90 2.72 10.23 -19.30
CA THR A 90 1.34 10.48 -19.73
C THR A 90 1.12 11.88 -20.31
N SER A 91 2.04 12.82 -20.07
CA SER A 91 1.94 14.17 -20.64
C SER A 91 2.04 14.13 -22.18
N GLY A 92 1.08 14.79 -22.85
CA GLY A 92 1.02 14.88 -24.31
C GLY A 92 0.45 13.65 -25.03
N LEU A 93 0.06 12.61 -24.29
CA LEU A 93 -0.63 11.45 -24.87
C LEU A 93 -2.11 11.75 -25.17
N SER A 94 -2.69 10.96 -26.09
CA SER A 94 -4.15 10.94 -26.27
C SER A 94 -4.83 10.32 -25.05
N ARG A 95 -6.12 10.60 -24.87
CA ARG A 95 -6.91 10.10 -23.73
C ARG A 95 -6.87 8.57 -23.61
N ASP A 96 -7.05 7.87 -24.72
CA ASP A 96 -7.00 6.40 -24.73
C ASP A 96 -5.60 5.87 -24.37
N ALA A 97 -4.54 6.53 -24.86
CA ALA A 97 -3.16 6.16 -24.54
C ALA A 97 -2.82 6.43 -23.06
N VAL A 98 -3.42 7.46 -22.44
CA VAL A 98 -3.29 7.71 -21.00
C VAL A 98 -3.88 6.56 -20.18
N TYR A 99 -5.05 6.05 -20.56
CA TYR A 99 -5.70 4.93 -19.88
C TYR A 99 -4.91 3.63 -20.00
N GLU A 100 -4.42 3.32 -21.20
CA GLU A 100 -3.51 2.18 -21.42
C GLU A 100 -2.22 2.32 -20.60
N ARG A 101 -1.68 3.55 -20.50
CA ARG A 101 -0.52 3.79 -19.65
C ARG A 101 -0.84 3.54 -18.19
N HIS A 102 -1.98 3.99 -17.66
CA HIS A 102 -2.38 3.70 -16.27
C HIS A 102 -2.48 2.21 -15.99
N GLN A 103 -3.11 1.44 -16.89
CA GLN A 103 -3.14 -0.02 -16.77
C GLN A 103 -1.73 -0.62 -16.73
N THR A 104 -0.81 -0.09 -17.55
CA THR A 104 0.60 -0.51 -17.56
C THR A 104 1.30 -0.20 -16.23
N LEU A 105 1.15 1.02 -15.69
CA LEU A 105 1.72 1.38 -14.38
C LEU A 105 1.23 0.43 -13.27
N ALA A 106 -0.06 0.10 -13.28
CA ALA A 106 -0.64 -0.83 -12.31
C ALA A 106 -0.03 -2.23 -12.43
N ASN A 107 0.13 -2.75 -13.65
CA ASN A 107 0.74 -4.04 -13.90
C ASN A 107 2.21 -4.08 -13.41
N GLU A 108 2.98 -3.02 -13.62
CA GLU A 108 4.36 -2.91 -13.15
C GLU A 108 4.44 -2.89 -11.61
N VAL A 109 3.54 -2.15 -10.95
CA VAL A 109 3.43 -2.14 -9.48
C VAL A 109 3.01 -3.51 -8.95
N ILE A 110 2.02 -4.15 -9.57
CA ILE A 110 1.54 -5.51 -9.27
C ILE A 110 2.70 -6.51 -9.32
N ALA A 111 3.55 -6.43 -10.35
CA ALA A 111 4.71 -7.31 -10.48
C ALA A 111 5.69 -7.14 -9.31
N LYS A 112 5.93 -5.90 -8.86
CA LYS A 112 6.74 -5.65 -7.65
C LYS A 112 6.07 -6.14 -6.38
N PHE A 113 4.76 -5.92 -6.21
CA PHE A 113 4.00 -6.41 -5.06
C PHE A 113 4.05 -7.93 -4.93
N ALA A 114 4.06 -8.66 -6.05
CA ALA A 114 4.10 -10.11 -6.06
C ALA A 114 5.47 -10.69 -5.70
N THR A 115 6.55 -9.91 -5.86
CA THR A 115 7.93 -10.39 -5.73
C THR A 115 8.69 -9.80 -4.54
N SER A 116 8.08 -8.83 -3.83
CA SER A 116 8.74 -8.11 -2.74
C SER A 116 8.36 -8.69 -1.37
N PRO A 117 9.33 -9.18 -0.57
CA PRO A 117 9.06 -9.52 0.83
C PRO A 117 8.80 -8.26 1.65
N LEU A 118 8.03 -8.38 2.75
CA LEU A 118 7.71 -7.24 3.64
C LEU A 118 8.95 -6.53 4.18
N SER A 119 10.05 -7.26 4.37
CA SER A 119 11.33 -6.71 4.83
C SER A 119 12.13 -5.99 3.76
N LEU A 120 11.67 -5.95 2.51
CA LEU A 120 12.39 -5.31 1.41
C LEU A 120 12.37 -3.79 1.56
N GLU A 121 13.50 -3.17 1.23
CA GLU A 121 13.63 -1.73 1.12
C GLU A 121 13.93 -1.33 -0.33
N PHE A 122 13.31 -0.23 -0.76
CA PHE A 122 13.51 0.39 -2.05
C PHE A 122 14.27 1.69 -1.88
N THR A 123 15.32 1.86 -2.68
CA THR A 123 15.99 3.15 -2.76
C THR A 123 15.21 4.07 -3.69
N THR A 124 14.87 5.27 -3.21
CA THR A 124 14.25 6.31 -4.05
C THR A 124 15.10 6.62 -5.28
N PRO A 125 14.53 7.13 -6.38
CA PRO A 125 15.28 7.48 -7.60
C PRO A 125 16.44 8.44 -7.35
N SER A 126 16.29 9.34 -6.37
CA SER A 126 17.34 10.29 -5.98
C SER A 126 18.55 9.64 -5.28
N GLY A 127 18.42 8.38 -4.84
CA GLY A 127 19.41 7.70 -4.00
C GLY A 127 19.43 8.14 -2.53
N LYS A 128 18.68 9.20 -2.16
CA LYS A 128 18.79 9.84 -0.85
C LYS A 128 17.80 9.33 0.21
N GLY A 129 16.78 8.59 -0.21
CA GLY A 129 15.75 8.02 0.66
C GLY A 129 15.58 6.53 0.47
N LEU A 130 15.11 5.87 1.53
CA LEU A 130 14.69 4.47 1.55
C LEU A 130 13.19 4.38 1.84
N ILE A 131 12.52 3.44 1.18
CA ILE A 131 11.11 3.15 1.36
C ILE A 131 10.98 1.67 1.73
N SER A 132 10.54 1.39 2.96
CA SER A 132 10.23 0.02 3.39
C SER A 132 8.92 -0.45 2.75
N PHE A 133 8.92 -1.65 2.17
CA PHE A 133 7.72 -2.24 1.57
C PHE A 133 6.60 -2.43 2.60
N ASP A 134 6.94 -2.76 3.84
CA ASP A 134 5.96 -2.88 4.93
C ASP A 134 5.17 -1.59 5.19
N ASN A 135 5.78 -0.42 4.96
CA ASN A 135 5.11 0.88 5.11
C ASN A 135 4.12 1.18 3.97
N ILE A 136 4.29 0.53 2.82
CA ILE A 136 3.40 0.68 1.67
C ILE A 136 2.17 -0.22 1.83
N VAL A 137 2.38 -1.45 2.31
CA VAL A 137 1.31 -2.45 2.46
C VAL A 137 0.23 -1.97 3.44
N GLY A 138 -1.00 -1.98 2.94
CA GLY A 138 -2.22 -1.49 3.57
C GLY A 138 -2.51 -0.02 3.34
N GLY A 139 -1.58 0.74 2.74
CA GLY A 139 -1.74 2.16 2.44
C GLY A 139 -2.33 2.45 1.06
N VAL A 140 -2.26 1.49 0.13
CA VAL A 140 -2.68 1.71 -1.27
C VAL A 140 -4.19 1.85 -1.38
N CYS A 141 -4.96 0.88 -0.86
CA CYS A 141 -6.42 0.94 -0.93
C CYS A 141 -7.04 1.87 0.14
N ASN A 142 -6.35 2.11 1.25
CA ASN A 142 -6.90 2.81 2.42
C ASN A 142 -6.49 4.29 2.56
N GLY A 143 -5.65 4.79 1.65
CA GLY A 143 -5.07 6.13 1.70
C GLY A 143 -3.81 6.20 2.57
N TRP A 144 -2.81 6.96 2.10
CA TRP A 144 -1.56 7.18 2.80
C TRP A 144 -1.76 8.23 3.90
N LEU A 145 -1.22 7.98 5.10
CA LEU A 145 -1.19 8.93 6.22
C LEU A 145 -2.57 9.30 6.79
N LYS A 146 -3.32 8.33 7.33
CA LYS A 146 -4.54 8.57 8.14
C LYS A 146 -4.33 9.48 9.37
N LYS A 147 -3.08 9.80 9.73
CA LYS A 147 -2.72 10.79 10.75
C LYS A 147 -1.47 11.56 10.33
N ALA A 148 -1.60 12.87 10.13
CA ALA A 148 -0.45 13.75 10.22
C ALA A 148 0.04 13.77 11.68
N PRO A 149 1.35 13.61 11.95
CA PRO A 149 1.87 13.87 13.29
C PRO A 149 1.58 15.33 13.64
N SER A 150 1.08 15.56 14.85
CA SER A 150 0.82 16.89 15.40
C SER A 150 2.13 17.62 15.65
N CYS A 151 2.74 18.15 14.58
CA CYS A 151 3.89 19.03 14.65
C CYS A 151 3.40 20.48 14.56
N LYS A 152 3.75 21.30 15.55
CA LYS A 152 3.58 22.76 15.48
C LYS A 152 4.57 23.29 14.44
N LEU A 153 4.11 23.51 13.22
CA LEU A 153 4.83 24.31 12.22
C LEU A 153 4.53 25.78 12.50
N VAL A 154 5.58 26.57 12.70
CA VAL A 154 5.50 28.04 12.72
C VAL A 154 5.65 28.49 11.28
N ILE A 155 4.60 29.08 10.71
CA ILE A 155 4.56 29.54 9.31
C ILE A 155 4.06 31.00 9.32
N ASP A 156 4.84 31.89 8.69
CA ASP A 156 4.50 33.28 8.34
C ASP A 156 3.23 33.34 7.47
N PRO A 157 2.57 34.52 7.29
CA PRO A 157 1.11 34.64 7.33
C PRO A 157 0.38 33.61 6.46
N ILE A 158 -0.49 32.84 7.14
CA ILE A 158 -1.21 31.70 6.58
C ILE A 158 -2.26 32.18 5.58
N GLU A 159 -2.04 31.90 4.31
CA GLU A 159 -3.08 31.96 3.29
C GLU A 159 -3.81 30.62 3.27
N TRP A 160 -5.05 30.61 3.77
CA TRP A 160 -5.87 29.40 3.81
C TRP A 160 -6.38 29.06 2.42
N VAL A 161 -5.93 27.92 1.90
CA VAL A 161 -6.43 27.40 0.62
C VAL A 161 -7.72 26.62 0.89
N THR A 162 -8.84 27.06 0.32
CA THR A 162 -10.18 26.45 0.51
C THR A 162 -10.52 25.37 -0.52
N ILE A 163 -9.66 25.22 -1.52
CA ILE A 163 -9.73 24.27 -2.64
C ILE A 163 -8.30 23.79 -2.96
N PRO A 164 -8.10 22.54 -3.41
CA PRO A 164 -9.10 21.52 -3.70
C PRO A 164 -9.70 20.88 -2.43
N ARG A 165 -10.98 20.50 -2.49
CA ARG A 165 -11.64 19.73 -1.42
C ARG A 165 -11.43 18.23 -1.65
N GLN A 166 -11.07 17.50 -0.60
CA GLN A 166 -11.04 16.03 -0.67
C GLN A 166 -12.45 15.47 -0.92
N PRO A 167 -12.58 14.45 -1.79
CA PRO A 167 -13.86 13.80 -2.03
C PRO A 167 -14.25 12.83 -0.90
N ASP A 168 -13.28 12.44 -0.07
CA ASP A 168 -13.45 11.46 1.00
C ASP A 168 -12.77 11.92 2.31
N PHE A 169 -12.81 11.07 3.34
CA PHE A 169 -12.15 11.32 4.63
C PHE A 169 -10.78 10.63 4.76
N THR A 170 -10.19 10.13 3.67
CA THR A 170 -9.00 9.27 3.70
C THR A 170 -7.87 9.73 2.77
N SER A 171 -8.11 10.69 1.88
CA SER A 171 -7.17 11.19 0.87
C SER A 171 -6.37 12.42 1.30
N CYS A 172 -6.49 12.87 2.55
CA CYS A 172 -5.86 14.11 3.02
C CYS A 172 -4.33 14.12 2.86
N GLY A 173 -3.64 13.01 3.17
CA GLY A 173 -2.18 12.92 3.04
C GLY A 173 -1.70 13.00 1.59
N GLU A 174 -2.46 12.40 0.68
CA GLU A 174 -2.19 12.47 -0.75
C GLU A 174 -2.36 13.90 -1.27
N LEU A 175 -3.44 14.58 -0.89
CA LEU A 175 -3.65 15.97 -1.27
C LEU A 175 -2.51 16.88 -0.77
N VAL A 176 -1.94 16.63 0.40
CA VAL A 176 -0.76 17.37 0.88
C VAL A 176 0.44 17.18 -0.06
N VAL A 177 0.73 15.94 -0.46
CA VAL A 177 1.85 15.63 -1.38
C VAL A 177 1.60 16.27 -2.74
N VAL A 178 0.39 16.14 -3.28
CA VAL A 178 -0.03 16.74 -4.55
C VAL A 178 0.12 18.26 -4.51
N GLN A 179 -0.38 18.89 -3.45
CA GLN A 179 -0.32 20.34 -3.28
C GLN A 179 1.13 20.82 -3.20
N ALA A 180 1.97 20.17 -2.40
CA ALA A 180 3.38 20.51 -2.28
C ALA A 180 4.10 20.39 -3.63
N TYR A 181 3.88 19.30 -4.35
CA TYR A 181 4.46 19.09 -5.68
C TYR A 181 4.02 20.17 -6.68
N SER A 182 2.72 20.48 -6.74
CA SER A 182 2.17 21.56 -7.59
C SER A 182 2.85 22.91 -7.36
N TYR A 183 3.16 23.26 -6.11
CA TYR A 183 3.92 24.48 -5.80
C TYR A 183 5.36 24.41 -6.33
N LEU A 184 6.03 23.27 -6.19
CA LEU A 184 7.41 23.09 -6.63
C LEU A 184 7.56 23.21 -8.14
N ILE A 185 6.60 22.69 -8.91
CA ILE A 185 6.64 22.73 -10.39
C ILE A 185 5.93 23.95 -10.99
N GLY A 186 5.39 24.84 -10.15
CA GLY A 186 4.64 26.03 -10.60
C GLY A 186 3.29 25.73 -11.27
N ASN A 187 2.79 24.49 -11.20
CA ASN A 187 1.52 24.10 -11.81
C ASN A 187 0.37 24.15 -10.80
N ARG A 188 -0.37 25.27 -10.81
CA ARG A 188 -1.50 25.53 -9.91
C ARG A 188 -2.87 25.17 -10.48
N ARG A 189 -2.97 24.57 -11.67
CA ARG A 189 -4.27 24.19 -12.28
C ARG A 189 -5.10 23.29 -11.39
N TRP A 190 -4.45 22.49 -10.55
CA TRP A 190 -5.10 21.64 -9.56
C TRP A 190 -5.84 22.43 -8.46
N GLN A 191 -5.46 23.68 -8.19
CA GLN A 191 -6.03 24.49 -7.12
C GLN A 191 -7.39 25.12 -7.48
N SER A 192 -7.89 24.95 -8.71
CA SER A 192 -9.10 25.64 -9.19
C SER A 192 -10.35 24.77 -9.31
N GLY A 193 -10.29 23.47 -8.97
CA GLY A 193 -11.39 22.52 -9.20
C GLY A 193 -11.72 21.62 -8.02
N ASN A 194 -12.88 20.95 -8.11
CA ASN A 194 -13.20 19.81 -7.24
C ASN A 194 -12.32 18.62 -7.63
N VAL A 195 -11.98 17.81 -6.63
CA VAL A 195 -11.26 16.55 -6.81
C VAL A 195 -12.26 15.43 -6.85
N TYR A 196 -12.25 14.64 -7.91
CA TYR A 196 -13.10 13.46 -8.01
C TYR A 196 -12.38 12.21 -7.49
N GLU A 197 -13.15 11.17 -7.17
CA GLU A 197 -12.62 9.92 -6.65
C GLU A 197 -11.63 9.27 -7.64
N ASP A 198 -11.90 9.34 -8.93
CA ASP A 198 -11.03 8.76 -9.96
C ASP A 198 -9.73 9.55 -10.12
N ASP A 199 -9.75 10.88 -9.91
CA ASP A 199 -8.54 11.69 -9.86
C ASP A 199 -7.60 11.23 -8.74
N VAL A 200 -8.17 10.93 -7.56
CA VAL A 200 -7.44 10.37 -6.41
C VAL A 200 -6.85 9.01 -6.76
N LYS A 201 -7.64 8.11 -7.38
CA LYS A 201 -7.13 6.78 -7.76
C LYS A 201 -5.93 6.87 -8.70
N ILE A 202 -6.01 7.71 -9.73
CA ILE A 202 -4.90 7.89 -10.69
C ILE A 202 -3.68 8.50 -10.00
N LYS A 203 -3.86 9.49 -9.13
CA LYS A 203 -2.75 10.11 -8.39
C LYS A 203 -2.05 9.12 -7.47
N ARG A 204 -2.80 8.33 -6.71
CA ARG A 204 -2.22 7.24 -5.89
C ARG A 204 -1.44 6.27 -6.74
N LEU A 205 -1.99 5.83 -7.86
CA LEU A 205 -1.32 4.92 -8.76
C LEU A 205 0.00 5.50 -9.28
N ARG A 206 -0.01 6.75 -9.74
CA ARG A 206 1.20 7.43 -10.24
C ARG A 206 2.27 7.60 -9.15
N ILE A 207 1.87 8.04 -7.95
CA ILE A 207 2.78 8.15 -6.79
C ILE A 207 3.39 6.78 -6.45
N LEU A 208 2.55 5.75 -6.35
CA LEU A 208 2.98 4.40 -6.05
C LEU A 208 3.96 3.85 -7.09
N TRP A 209 3.69 4.11 -8.38
CA TRP A 209 4.59 3.74 -9.46
C TRP A 209 5.92 4.51 -9.40
N ILE A 210 5.91 5.80 -9.09
CA ILE A 210 7.15 6.56 -8.88
C ILE A 210 7.96 5.95 -7.73
N MET A 211 7.29 5.61 -6.61
CA MET A 211 7.95 5.04 -5.44
C MET A 211 8.50 3.63 -5.70
N LEU A 212 7.80 2.81 -6.48
CA LEU A 212 8.13 1.39 -6.65
C LEU A 212 8.66 1.07 -8.03
N GLY A 213 7.92 1.41 -9.09
CA GLY A 213 8.22 1.15 -10.49
C GLY A 213 9.64 1.58 -10.86
N THR A 214 10.02 2.81 -10.49
CA THR A 214 11.34 3.37 -10.82
C THR A 214 12.45 3.00 -9.83
N SER A 215 12.11 2.43 -8.67
CA SER A 215 13.07 2.16 -7.60
C SER A 215 13.78 0.81 -7.78
N ARG A 216 15.07 0.78 -7.42
CA ARG A 216 15.87 -0.47 -7.36
C ARG A 216 15.67 -1.13 -6.01
N SER A 217 15.49 -2.45 -6.01
CA SER A 217 15.45 -3.26 -4.78
C SER A 217 16.85 -3.34 -4.17
N ARG A 218 16.94 -3.21 -2.85
CA ARG A 218 18.17 -3.48 -2.11
C ARG A 218 17.94 -4.74 -1.27
N GLY A 219 18.63 -5.82 -1.59
CA GLY A 219 18.68 -6.97 -0.70
C GLY A 219 19.42 -6.58 0.58
N LEU A 220 18.92 -7.02 1.74
CA LEU A 220 19.73 -7.02 2.96
C LEU A 220 21.00 -7.84 2.64
N ALA A 221 22.13 -7.15 2.51
CA ALA A 221 23.41 -7.83 2.46
C ALA A 221 23.51 -8.58 3.79
N ALA A 222 23.63 -9.91 3.72
CA ALA A 222 24.01 -10.70 4.87
C ALA A 222 25.34 -10.13 5.37
N GLU A 223 25.33 -9.47 6.52
CA GLU A 223 26.54 -9.20 7.28
C GLU A 223 27.09 -10.57 7.70
N THR A 224 27.97 -11.14 6.86
CA THR A 224 28.82 -12.24 7.24
C THR A 224 29.91 -11.68 8.15
N GLY A 225 29.67 -11.75 9.46
CA GLY A 225 30.69 -11.70 10.51
C GLY A 225 30.91 -13.09 11.08
#